data_AF-A0A8C9GK98-F1
#
_entry.id   AF-A0A8C9GK98-F1
#
_cell.length_a   1.000
_cell.length_b   1.000
_cell.length_c   1.000
_cell.angle_alpha   90.00
_cell.angle_beta   90.00
_cell.angle_gamma   90.00
#
_symmetry.space_group_name_H-M   'P 1'
#
loop_
_entity.id
_entity.type
_entity.pdbx_description
1 polymer ?
#
loop_
_entity_poly.entity_id
_entity_poly.type
_entity_poly.pdbx_seq_one_letter_code
_entity_poly.pdbx_strand_id
1 'polypeptide(L)'
;MSKKKGLSVEEKRTRMMEIFFETKDVFQLKDLEKIAPKEKGITAMSVKEVLQSLVDDGMVDCERIGTSNYYWAFPSKALHARKRKLEVLESQVTFPHPHMKCKMELSEGSQKHASLQKSIEKAKIGRCETEERTRLAKELSSLRDQREQLKAEVEKYKDCDPQVVEEIHNIFAIKSWAKRKYGFEENKIDKTFGIPEDFDYID
;
A
#
# COMPACT_ATOMS: atom_id res chain seq x y z
N MET A 1 33.75 -62.81 47.48
CA MET A 1 32.53 -62.02 47.79
C MET A 1 32.72 -60.61 47.26
N SER A 2 32.40 -60.37 45.98
CA SER A 2 32.59 -59.05 45.37
C SER A 2 31.70 -58.02 46.05
N LYS A 3 32.29 -56.94 46.57
CA LYS A 3 31.58 -55.77 47.09
C LYS A 3 30.61 -55.29 46.00
N LYS A 4 29.30 -55.40 46.27
CA LYS A 4 28.26 -54.89 45.36
C LYS A 4 28.56 -53.42 45.10
N LYS A 5 28.92 -53.10 43.85
CA LYS A 5 29.15 -51.73 43.40
C LYS A 5 27.86 -50.94 43.67
N GLY A 6 27.96 -49.82 44.38
CA GLY A 6 26.80 -48.97 44.63
C GLY A 6 26.21 -48.47 43.31
N LEU A 7 24.88 -48.32 43.27
CA LEU A 7 24.19 -47.74 42.11
C LEU A 7 24.69 -46.31 41.88
N SER A 8 25.10 -46.02 40.66
CA SER A 8 25.38 -44.66 40.19
C SER A 8 24.11 -43.82 40.18
N VAL A 9 24.27 -42.50 40.11
CA VAL A 9 23.13 -41.55 40.06
C VAL A 9 22.22 -41.84 38.86
N GLU A 10 22.81 -42.12 37.70
CA GLU A 10 22.05 -42.41 36.48
C GLU A 10 21.31 -43.74 36.56
N GLU A 11 21.91 -44.78 37.14
CA GLU A 11 21.22 -46.05 37.38
C GLU A 11 20.04 -45.89 38.35
N LYS A 12 20.17 -45.04 39.37
CA LYS A 12 19.05 -44.72 40.28
C LYS A 12 17.93 -43.98 39.54
N ARG A 13 18.26 -43.05 38.65
CA ARG A 13 17.28 -42.31 37.82
C ARG A 13 16.51 -43.25 36.90
N THR A 14 17.21 -44.11 36.17
CA THR A 14 16.59 -45.12 35.29
C THR A 14 15.67 -46.04 36.07
N ARG A 15 16.14 -46.57 37.20
CA ARG A 15 15.32 -47.46 38.05
C ARG A 15 14.12 -46.75 38.68
N MET A 16 14.23 -45.47 39.00
CA MET A 16 13.10 -44.67 39.49
C MET A 16 12.05 -44.50 38.39
N MET A 17 12.48 -44.23 37.15
CA MET A 17 11.58 -44.14 35.99
C MET A 17 10.86 -45.46 35.69
N GLU A 18 11.55 -46.61 35.87
CA GLU A 18 10.92 -47.93 35.73
C GLU A 18 9.73 -48.10 36.67
N ILE A 19 9.80 -47.62 37.92
CA ILE A 19 8.68 -47.68 38.87
C ILE A 19 7.44 -47.00 38.26
N PHE A 20 7.59 -45.78 37.76
CA PHE A 20 6.49 -45.04 37.15
C PHE A 20 5.95 -45.72 35.89
N PHE A 21 6.82 -46.29 35.06
CA PHE A 21 6.41 -46.91 33.79
C PHE A 21 5.81 -48.32 33.93
N GLU A 22 6.25 -49.09 34.93
CA GLU A 22 5.72 -50.42 35.25
C GLU A 22 4.37 -50.30 35.95
N THR A 23 4.27 -49.45 36.97
CA THR A 23 3.05 -49.28 37.76
C THR A 23 1.99 -48.42 37.05
N LYS A 24 2.43 -47.44 36.25
CA LYS A 24 1.58 -46.45 35.58
C LYS A 24 0.64 -45.71 36.55
N ASP A 25 1.10 -45.51 37.78
CA ASP A 25 0.33 -44.93 38.87
C ASP A 25 0.92 -43.57 39.32
N VAL A 26 0.17 -42.88 40.18
CA VAL A 26 0.55 -41.60 40.78
C VAL A 26 0.99 -41.84 42.23
N PHE A 27 2.14 -41.29 42.59
CA PHE A 27 2.73 -41.53 43.91
C PHE A 27 2.90 -40.24 44.71
N GLN A 28 2.81 -40.35 46.03
CA GLN A 28 3.36 -39.33 46.93
C GLN A 28 4.82 -39.66 47.25
N LEU A 29 5.56 -38.65 47.71
CA LEU A 29 6.96 -38.85 48.13
C LEU A 29 7.10 -39.98 49.16
N LYS A 30 6.17 -40.07 50.12
CA LYS A 30 6.17 -41.12 51.17
C LYS A 30 6.02 -42.53 50.61
N ASP A 31 5.34 -42.68 49.47
CA ASP A 31 5.13 -43.98 48.83
C ASP A 31 6.40 -44.38 48.07
N LEU A 32 6.99 -43.43 47.33
CA LEU A 32 8.27 -43.65 46.63
C LEU A 32 9.42 -43.95 47.59
N GLU A 33 9.45 -43.33 48.76
CA GLU A 33 10.43 -43.63 49.83
C GLU A 33 10.34 -45.07 50.35
N LYS A 34 9.20 -45.76 50.16
CA LYS A 34 9.02 -47.17 50.52
C LYS A 34 9.27 -48.11 49.34
N ILE A 35 8.72 -47.77 48.17
CA ILE A 35 8.74 -48.63 46.98
C ILE A 35 10.15 -48.65 46.36
N ALA A 36 10.79 -47.49 46.22
CA ALA A 36 12.07 -47.39 45.52
C ALA A 36 13.23 -48.16 46.20
N PRO A 37 13.36 -48.17 47.53
CA PRO A 37 14.34 -49.03 48.21
C PRO A 37 13.97 -50.52 48.15
N LYS A 38 12.67 -50.84 48.28
CA LYS A 38 12.19 -52.23 48.35
C LYS A 38 12.29 -52.95 47.01
N GLU A 39 11.85 -52.31 45.94
CA GLU A 39 11.73 -52.96 44.63
C GLU A 39 12.96 -52.73 43.74
N LYS A 40 13.54 -51.55 43.79
CA LYS A 40 14.63 -51.15 42.89
C LYS A 40 15.98 -50.96 43.58
N GLY A 41 16.04 -51.12 44.90
CA GLY A 41 17.29 -51.04 45.68
C GLY A 41 17.89 -49.64 45.76
N ILE A 42 17.09 -48.59 45.51
CA ILE A 42 17.53 -47.19 45.63
C ILE A 42 17.67 -46.87 47.11
N THR A 43 18.81 -46.30 47.53
CA THR A 43 19.02 -45.92 48.93
C THR A 43 17.95 -44.91 49.37
N ALA A 44 17.24 -45.17 50.48
CA ALA A 44 16.13 -44.34 50.95
C ALA A 44 16.49 -42.84 51.06
N MET A 45 17.68 -42.52 51.58
CA MET A 45 18.15 -41.12 51.68
C MET A 45 18.32 -40.42 50.32
N SER A 46 18.52 -41.17 49.23
CA SER A 46 18.71 -40.62 47.88
C SER A 46 17.42 -40.55 47.05
N VAL A 47 16.30 -41.11 47.53
CA VAL A 47 15.04 -41.15 46.77
C VAL A 47 14.56 -39.74 46.43
N LYS A 48 14.58 -38.83 47.40
CA LYS A 48 14.14 -37.44 47.22
C LYS A 48 15.01 -36.68 46.20
N GLU A 49 16.34 -36.82 46.30
CA GLU A 49 17.27 -36.16 45.37
C GLU A 49 17.13 -36.69 43.94
N VAL A 50 17.02 -38.02 43.79
CA VAL A 50 16.83 -38.66 42.48
C VAL A 50 15.49 -38.23 41.86
N LEU A 51 14.41 -38.24 42.65
CA LEU A 51 13.10 -37.79 42.21
C LEU A 51 13.13 -36.32 41.77
N GLN A 52 13.73 -35.44 42.57
CA GLN A 52 13.83 -34.02 42.24
C GLN A 52 14.62 -33.82 40.94
N SER A 53 15.75 -34.52 40.78
CA SER A 53 16.54 -34.43 39.54
C SER A 53 15.75 -34.85 38.30
N LEU A 54 14.83 -35.82 38.42
CA LEU A 54 13.96 -36.25 37.31
C LEU A 54 12.83 -35.25 37.02
N VAL A 55 12.34 -34.58 38.06
CA VAL A 55 11.35 -33.49 37.92
C VAL A 55 11.99 -32.27 37.26
N ASP A 56 13.20 -31.90 37.68
CA ASP A 56 13.94 -30.77 37.12
C ASP A 56 14.24 -30.96 35.62
N ASP A 57 14.51 -32.21 35.20
CA ASP A 57 14.70 -32.56 33.79
C ASP A 57 13.38 -32.81 33.03
N GLY A 58 12.23 -32.63 33.68
CA GLY A 58 10.89 -32.78 33.09
C GLY A 58 10.48 -34.23 32.78
N MET A 59 11.26 -35.21 33.24
CA MET A 59 11.00 -36.65 33.03
C MET A 59 9.84 -37.14 33.90
N VAL A 60 9.72 -36.60 35.12
CA VAL A 60 8.61 -36.85 36.05
C VAL A 60 7.80 -35.56 36.20
N ASP A 61 6.48 -35.66 36.11
CA ASP A 61 5.60 -34.54 36.47
C ASP A 61 5.45 -34.46 37.98
N CYS A 62 5.39 -33.24 38.50
CA CYS A 62 4.95 -32.99 39.86
C CYS A 62 3.81 -31.97 39.85
N GLU A 63 2.76 -32.25 40.62
CA GLU A 63 1.67 -31.30 40.84
C GLU A 63 1.29 -31.27 42.31
N ARG A 64 1.04 -30.05 42.80
CA ARG A 64 0.62 -29.83 44.17
C ARG A 64 -0.89 -29.76 44.23
N ILE A 65 -1.50 -30.73 44.90
CA ILE A 65 -2.96 -30.78 45.12
C ILE A 65 -3.20 -30.67 46.63
N GLY A 66 -3.78 -29.54 47.04
CA GLY A 66 -3.96 -29.20 48.45
C GLY A 66 -2.61 -29.02 49.16
N THR A 67 -2.37 -29.82 50.21
CA THR A 67 -1.13 -29.78 51.00
C THR A 67 -0.03 -30.72 50.49
N SER A 68 -0.36 -31.60 49.54
CA SER A 68 0.49 -32.72 49.12
C SER A 68 0.97 -32.57 47.67
N ASN A 69 2.17 -33.06 47.40
CA ASN A 69 2.71 -33.15 46.04
C ASN A 69 2.55 -34.57 45.51
N TYR A 70 2.08 -34.67 44.28
CA TYR A 70 1.86 -35.92 43.55
C TYR A 70 2.84 -36.00 42.38
N TYR A 71 3.38 -37.18 42.15
CA TYR A 71 4.40 -37.46 41.14
C TYR A 71 3.96 -38.59 40.22
N TRP A 72 4.13 -38.40 38.91
CA TRP A 72 3.82 -39.44 37.93
C TRP A 72 4.68 -39.27 36.67
N ALA A 73 4.81 -40.35 35.90
CA ALA A 73 5.41 -40.30 34.57
C ALA A 73 4.76 -41.36 33.68
N PHE A 74 4.37 -40.97 32.46
CA PHE A 74 3.79 -41.89 31.48
C PHE A 74 4.74 -42.09 30.29
N PRO A 75 4.89 -43.33 29.77
CA PRO A 75 5.73 -43.60 28.61
C PRO A 75 5.36 -42.76 27.36
N SER A 76 4.08 -42.42 27.21
CA SER A 76 3.56 -41.62 26.09
C SER A 76 3.92 -40.14 26.17
N LYS A 77 4.34 -39.63 27.33
CA LYS A 77 4.57 -38.19 27.57
C LYS A 77 5.68 -37.63 26.67
N ALA A 78 6.79 -38.33 26.55
CA ALA A 78 7.92 -37.92 25.69
C ALA A 78 7.49 -37.81 24.21
N LEU A 79 6.66 -38.75 23.75
CA LEU A 79 6.10 -38.75 22.40
C LEU A 79 5.17 -37.53 22.20
N HIS A 80 4.25 -37.26 23.13
CA HIS A 80 3.32 -36.15 23.02
C HIS A 80 4.01 -34.78 23.14
N ALA A 81 5.06 -34.65 23.96
CA ALA A 81 5.88 -33.45 24.04
C ALA A 81 6.59 -33.18 22.70
N ARG A 82 7.17 -34.22 22.08
CA ARG A 82 7.82 -34.10 20.77
C ARG A 82 6.81 -33.77 19.67
N LYS A 83 5.61 -34.36 19.66
CA LYS A 83 4.54 -34.04 18.71
C LYS A 83 4.09 -32.58 18.83
N ARG A 84 3.81 -32.09 20.04
CA ARG A 84 3.46 -30.67 20.26
C ARG A 84 4.56 -29.73 19.80
N LYS A 85 5.83 -30.07 20.08
CA LYS A 85 6.98 -29.26 19.63
C LYS A 85 7.09 -29.26 18.10
N LEU A 86 6.86 -30.40 17.45
CA LEU A 86 6.78 -30.50 16.00
C LEU A 86 5.65 -29.64 15.43
N GLU A 87 4.44 -29.73 15.98
CA GLU A 87 3.28 -28.94 15.53
C GLU A 87 3.52 -27.43 15.69
N VAL A 88 4.13 -27.00 16.80
CA VAL A 88 4.53 -25.60 17.00
C VAL A 88 5.58 -25.17 15.98
N LEU A 89 6.62 -25.97 15.76
CA LEU A 89 7.66 -25.66 14.75
C LEU A 89 7.10 -25.67 13.33
N GLU A 90 6.24 -26.63 13.02
CA GLU A 90 5.55 -26.75 11.74
C GLU A 90 4.67 -25.52 11.51
N SER A 91 3.86 -25.11 12.50
CA SER A 91 3.10 -23.85 12.40
C SER A 91 3.99 -22.63 12.15
N GLN A 92 5.16 -22.53 12.79
CA GLN A 92 6.11 -21.44 12.52
C GLN A 92 6.71 -21.47 11.11
N VAL A 93 6.79 -22.64 10.48
CA VAL A 93 7.24 -22.83 9.10
C VAL A 93 6.09 -22.65 8.09
N THR A 94 4.86 -22.99 8.47
CA THR A 94 3.66 -22.93 7.61
C THR A 94 3.00 -21.55 7.60
N PHE A 95 3.09 -20.76 8.67
CA PHE A 95 2.73 -19.33 8.61
C PHE A 95 3.68 -18.60 7.66
N PRO A 96 3.17 -17.73 6.76
CA PRO A 96 3.91 -17.30 5.59
C PRO A 96 5.22 -16.65 6.02
N HIS A 97 6.31 -17.34 5.72
CA HIS A 97 7.66 -16.86 5.92
C HIS A 97 7.71 -15.38 5.47
N PRO A 98 8.31 -14.46 6.24
CA PRO A 98 8.52 -13.07 5.80
C PRO A 98 9.12 -13.00 4.38
N HIS A 99 9.91 -14.01 4.03
CA HIS A 99 10.49 -14.20 2.72
C HIS A 99 9.48 -14.46 1.58
N MET A 100 8.41 -15.22 1.83
CA MET A 100 7.39 -15.53 0.81
C MET A 100 6.51 -14.31 0.51
N LYS A 101 6.12 -13.57 1.56
CA LYS A 101 5.39 -12.31 1.43
C LYS A 101 6.23 -11.26 0.69
N CYS A 102 7.50 -11.13 1.06
CA CYS A 102 8.44 -10.23 0.38
C CYS A 102 8.63 -10.61 -1.10
N LYS A 103 8.72 -11.91 -1.42
CA LYS A 103 8.83 -12.38 -2.80
C LYS A 103 7.59 -12.09 -3.64
N MET A 104 6.39 -12.19 -3.05
CA MET A 104 5.14 -11.80 -3.72
C MET A 104 5.08 -10.29 -3.97
N GLU A 105 5.39 -9.48 -2.96
CA GLU A 105 5.39 -8.01 -3.08
C GLU A 105 6.42 -7.52 -4.12
N LEU A 106 7.60 -8.14 -4.18
CA LEU A 106 8.62 -7.87 -5.20
C LEU A 106 8.13 -8.23 -6.61
N SER A 107 7.46 -9.38 -6.76
CA SER A 107 6.89 -9.79 -8.04
C SER A 107 5.81 -8.80 -8.52
N GLU A 108 4.89 -8.43 -7.63
CA GLU A 108 3.84 -7.45 -7.95
C GLU A 108 4.43 -6.07 -8.29
N GLY A 109 5.42 -5.62 -7.52
CA GLY A 109 6.12 -4.36 -7.77
C GLY A 109 6.83 -4.35 -9.13
N SER A 110 7.53 -5.43 -9.47
CA SER A 110 8.20 -5.59 -10.77
C SER A 110 7.20 -5.58 -11.93
N GLN A 111 6.07 -6.27 -11.78
CA GLN A 111 5.03 -6.35 -12.80
C GLN A 111 4.35 -4.99 -13.03
N LYS A 112 4.06 -4.25 -11.96
CA LYS A 112 3.58 -2.86 -12.02
C LYS A 112 4.59 -1.95 -12.71
N HIS A 113 5.86 -2.02 -12.33
CA HIS A 113 6.92 -1.24 -12.97
C HIS A 113 7.01 -1.50 -14.49
N ALA A 114 7.02 -2.78 -14.90
CA ALA A 114 7.04 -3.15 -16.31
C ALA A 114 5.82 -2.62 -17.09
N SER A 115 4.63 -2.65 -16.47
CA SER A 115 3.39 -2.11 -17.09
C SER A 115 3.42 -0.59 -17.25
N LEU A 116 3.92 0.13 -16.25
CA LEU A 116 4.07 1.58 -16.29
C LEU A 116 5.12 2.01 -17.32
N GLN A 117 6.25 1.31 -17.37
CA GLN A 117 7.31 1.60 -18.33
C GLN A 117 6.84 1.41 -19.77
N LYS A 118 6.07 0.35 -20.05
CA LYS A 118 5.42 0.17 -21.37
C LYS A 118 4.44 1.30 -21.70
N SER A 119 3.70 1.78 -20.71
CA SER A 119 2.73 2.88 -20.89
C SER A 119 3.43 4.21 -21.15
N ILE A 120 4.54 4.48 -20.44
CA ILE A 120 5.40 5.64 -20.68
C ILE A 120 5.99 5.61 -22.08
N GLU A 121 6.53 4.46 -22.50
CA GLU A 121 7.13 4.33 -23.84
C GLU A 121 6.10 4.58 -24.94
N LYS A 122 4.89 4.01 -24.81
CA LYS A 122 3.78 4.30 -25.73
C LYS A 122 3.39 5.77 -25.75
N ALA A 123 3.40 6.45 -24.60
CA ALA A 123 3.05 7.86 -24.51
C ALA A 123 4.16 8.81 -25.03
N LYS A 124 5.41 8.34 -25.07
CA LYS A 124 6.54 9.08 -25.66
C LYS A 124 6.50 9.10 -27.19
N ILE A 125 5.98 8.05 -27.83
CA ILE A 125 5.83 8.00 -29.28
C ILE A 125 4.92 9.15 -29.74
N GLY A 126 5.46 10.06 -30.56
CA GLY A 126 4.75 11.24 -31.06
C GLY A 126 4.81 12.49 -30.15
N ARG A 127 5.41 12.38 -28.96
CA ARG A 127 5.71 13.51 -28.05
C ARG A 127 7.21 13.79 -27.92
N CYS A 128 8.01 13.28 -28.84
CA CYS A 128 9.44 13.58 -28.87
C CYS A 128 9.65 15.09 -29.03
N GLU A 129 10.54 15.65 -28.22
CA GLU A 129 11.04 17.01 -28.40
C GLU A 129 12.01 16.99 -29.58
N THR A 130 11.45 17.08 -30.79
CA THR A 130 12.23 17.22 -32.01
C THR A 130 12.53 18.69 -32.29
N GLU A 131 13.63 18.95 -32.98
CA GLU A 131 13.97 20.29 -33.45
C GLU A 131 12.86 20.87 -34.35
N GLU A 132 12.23 20.03 -35.17
CA GLU A 132 11.09 20.39 -36.00
C GLU A 132 9.88 20.85 -35.18
N ARG A 133 9.54 20.13 -34.09
CA ARG A 133 8.44 20.52 -33.19
C ARG A 133 8.73 21.85 -32.51
N THR A 134 9.97 22.05 -32.05
CA THR A 134 10.40 23.31 -31.44
C THR A 134 10.31 24.46 -32.45
N ARG A 135 10.72 24.25 -33.70
CA ARG A 135 10.61 25.23 -34.78
C ARG A 135 9.15 25.59 -35.08
N LEU A 136 8.30 24.59 -35.28
CA LEU A 136 6.86 24.78 -35.55
C LEU A 136 6.14 25.47 -34.39
N ALA A 137 6.49 25.15 -33.13
CA ALA A 137 5.90 25.82 -31.97
C ALA A 137 6.27 27.32 -31.93
N LYS A 138 7.53 27.66 -32.24
CA LYS A 138 7.98 29.05 -32.35
C LYS A 138 7.29 29.78 -33.50
N GLU A 139 7.19 29.15 -34.66
CA GLU A 139 6.50 29.70 -35.83
C GLU A 139 5.02 29.96 -35.54
N LEU A 140 4.34 29.00 -34.91
CA LEU A 140 2.94 29.14 -34.52
C LEU A 140 2.73 30.26 -33.49
N SER A 141 3.67 30.47 -32.56
CA SER A 141 3.64 31.63 -31.65
C SER A 141 3.75 32.94 -32.43
N SER A 142 4.74 33.05 -33.31
CA SER A 142 4.96 34.24 -34.14
C SER A 142 3.74 34.58 -35.00
N LEU A 143 3.15 33.57 -35.66
CA LEU A 143 1.95 33.75 -36.48
C LEU A 143 0.73 34.16 -35.66
N ARG A 144 0.59 33.67 -34.42
CA ARG A 144 -0.47 34.10 -33.52
C ARG A 144 -0.32 35.57 -33.13
N ASP A 145 0.90 36.00 -32.85
CA ASP A 145 1.20 37.39 -32.51
C ASP A 145 0.93 38.31 -33.72
N GLN A 146 1.37 37.92 -34.92
CA GLN A 146 1.07 38.63 -36.16
C GLN A 146 -0.43 38.73 -36.42
N ARG A 147 -1.17 37.62 -36.23
CA ARG A 147 -2.63 37.60 -36.38
C ARG A 147 -3.30 38.57 -35.40
N GLU A 148 -2.84 38.63 -34.16
CA GLU A 148 -3.38 39.56 -33.18
C GLU A 148 -3.08 41.02 -33.53
N GLN A 149 -1.86 41.32 -33.99
CA GLN A 149 -1.47 42.65 -34.48
C GLN A 149 -2.30 43.09 -35.67
N LEU A 150 -2.43 42.25 -36.70
CA LEU A 150 -3.23 42.53 -37.89
C LEU A 150 -4.72 42.70 -37.54
N LYS A 151 -5.24 41.89 -36.62
CA LYS A 151 -6.62 42.03 -36.16
C LYS A 151 -6.83 43.36 -35.44
N ALA A 152 -5.89 43.76 -34.57
CA ALA A 152 -5.93 45.06 -33.90
C ALA A 152 -5.79 46.21 -34.90
N GLU A 153 -5.02 46.04 -35.98
CA GLU A 153 -4.90 47.02 -37.04
C GLU A 153 -6.18 47.15 -37.86
N VAL A 154 -6.81 46.04 -38.26
CA VAL A 154 -8.10 46.05 -38.97
C VAL A 154 -9.20 46.69 -38.12
N GLU A 155 -9.23 46.44 -36.81
CA GLU A 155 -10.23 47.06 -35.93
C GLU A 155 -10.12 48.60 -35.93
N LYS A 156 -8.92 49.18 -36.13
CA LYS A 156 -8.77 50.65 -36.25
C LYS A 156 -9.49 51.22 -37.46
N TYR A 157 -9.66 50.45 -38.52
CA TYR A 157 -10.28 50.88 -39.77
C TYR A 157 -11.72 50.41 -39.92
N LYS A 158 -12.30 49.79 -38.89
CA LYS A 158 -13.66 49.24 -38.92
C LYS A 158 -14.71 50.31 -39.25
N ASP A 159 -14.49 51.53 -38.78
CA ASP A 159 -15.41 52.64 -38.99
C ASP A 159 -15.09 53.42 -40.29
N CYS A 160 -13.96 53.13 -40.93
CA CYS A 160 -13.50 53.76 -42.18
C CYS A 160 -13.75 52.88 -43.41
N ASP A 161 -14.89 52.17 -43.46
CA ASP A 161 -15.26 51.39 -44.64
C ASP A 161 -15.51 52.35 -45.83
N PRO A 162 -14.74 52.26 -46.93
CA PRO A 162 -14.88 53.17 -48.07
C PRO A 162 -16.30 53.20 -48.66
N GLN A 163 -17.02 52.06 -48.61
CA GLN A 163 -18.39 52.00 -49.11
C GLN A 163 -19.35 52.79 -48.21
N VAL A 164 -19.18 52.69 -46.89
CA VAL A 164 -20.00 53.44 -45.92
C VAL A 164 -19.72 54.94 -46.03
N VAL A 165 -18.46 55.34 -46.20
CA VAL A 165 -18.08 56.75 -46.41
C VAL A 165 -18.70 57.30 -47.71
N GLU A 166 -18.70 56.53 -48.78
CA GLU A 166 -19.33 56.93 -50.05
C GLU A 166 -20.86 57.05 -49.92
N GLU A 167 -21.50 56.15 -49.19
CA GLU A 167 -22.94 56.21 -48.90
C GLU A 167 -23.30 57.46 -48.07
N ILE A 168 -22.51 57.81 -47.05
CA ILE A 168 -22.67 59.05 -46.27
C ILE A 168 -22.57 60.27 -47.19
N HIS A 169 -21.55 60.31 -48.07
CA HIS A 169 -21.39 61.40 -49.04
C HIS A 169 -22.60 61.52 -50.00
N ASN A 170 -23.13 60.39 -50.45
CA ASN A 170 -24.32 60.35 -51.31
C ASN A 170 -25.57 60.90 -50.60
N ILE A 171 -25.76 60.57 -49.32
CA ILE A 171 -26.86 61.12 -48.51
C ILE A 171 -26.77 62.65 -48.43
N PHE A 172 -25.59 63.20 -48.13
CA PHE A 172 -25.39 64.65 -48.09
C PHE A 172 -25.62 65.32 -49.45
N ALA A 173 -25.15 64.70 -50.54
CA ALA A 173 -25.36 65.19 -51.89
C ALA A 173 -26.86 65.26 -52.25
N ILE A 174 -27.62 64.21 -51.93
CA ILE A 174 -29.08 64.14 -52.18
C ILE A 174 -29.82 65.18 -51.33
N LYS A 175 -29.49 65.34 -50.04
CA LYS A 175 -30.07 66.38 -49.16
C LYS A 175 -29.86 67.78 -49.75
N SER A 176 -28.63 68.10 -50.12
CA SER A 176 -28.26 69.40 -50.71
C SER A 176 -28.97 69.65 -52.05
N TRP A 177 -29.13 68.61 -52.87
CA TRP A 177 -29.88 68.71 -54.12
C TRP A 177 -31.37 68.95 -53.88
N ALA A 178 -32.01 68.21 -52.98
CA ALA A 178 -33.43 68.34 -52.66
C ALA A 178 -33.78 69.72 -52.09
N LYS A 179 -32.94 70.25 -51.19
CA LYS A 179 -33.06 71.62 -50.66
C LYS A 179 -33.00 72.67 -51.76
N ARG A 180 -31.98 72.61 -52.64
CA ARG A 180 -31.78 73.59 -53.71
C ARG A 180 -32.84 73.52 -54.81
N LYS A 181 -33.28 72.32 -55.19
CA LYS A 181 -34.19 72.09 -56.32
C LYS A 181 -35.65 72.35 -55.95
N TYR A 182 -36.07 71.94 -54.76
CA TYR A 182 -37.48 71.94 -54.34
C TYR A 182 -37.77 72.82 -53.13
N GLY A 183 -36.75 73.46 -52.53
CA GLY A 183 -36.93 74.35 -51.38
C GLY A 183 -37.30 73.62 -50.09
N PHE A 184 -37.00 72.32 -49.98
CA PHE A 184 -37.28 71.56 -48.77
C PHE A 184 -36.38 71.98 -47.60
N GLU A 185 -36.97 72.09 -46.41
CA GLU A 185 -36.24 72.26 -45.16
C GLU A 185 -35.49 70.97 -44.80
N GLU A 186 -34.21 71.08 -44.48
CA GLU A 186 -33.34 69.93 -44.12
C GLU A 186 -33.93 69.12 -42.95
N ASN A 187 -34.41 69.79 -41.90
CA ASN A 187 -35.03 69.14 -40.74
C ASN A 187 -36.24 68.26 -41.11
N LYS A 188 -36.97 68.63 -42.17
CA LYS A 188 -38.13 67.84 -42.63
C LYS A 188 -37.67 66.62 -43.42
N ILE A 189 -36.61 66.75 -44.23
CA ILE A 189 -35.98 65.64 -44.94
C ILE A 189 -35.47 64.61 -43.93
N ASP A 190 -34.74 65.08 -42.92
CA ASP A 190 -34.13 64.22 -41.90
C ASP A 190 -35.16 63.44 -41.11
N LYS A 191 -36.22 64.11 -40.62
CA LYS A 191 -37.35 63.44 -39.95
C LYS A 191 -38.09 62.44 -40.84
N THR A 192 -38.21 62.72 -42.14
CA THR A 192 -38.95 61.85 -43.07
C THR A 192 -38.17 60.57 -43.37
N PHE A 193 -36.85 60.68 -43.54
CA PHE A 193 -35.99 59.54 -43.87
C PHE A 193 -35.32 58.91 -42.64
N GLY A 194 -35.60 59.43 -41.44
CA GLY A 194 -35.05 58.91 -40.19
C GLY A 194 -33.54 59.14 -40.05
N ILE A 195 -33.02 60.24 -40.60
CA ILE A 195 -31.61 60.62 -40.50
C ILE A 195 -31.39 61.23 -39.11
N PRO A 196 -30.47 60.69 -38.28
CA PRO A 196 -30.17 61.22 -36.96
C PRO A 196 -29.66 62.68 -37.00
N GLU A 197 -29.93 63.46 -35.94
CA GLU A 197 -29.48 64.86 -35.84
C GLU A 197 -27.95 64.99 -35.68
N ASP A 198 -27.29 63.94 -35.20
CA ASP A 198 -25.85 63.77 -35.03
C ASP A 198 -25.17 63.05 -36.20
N PHE A 199 -25.87 62.89 -37.34
CA PHE A 199 -25.31 62.24 -38.53
C PHE A 199 -24.32 63.16 -39.25
N ASP A 200 -23.03 62.85 -39.12
CA ASP A 200 -21.93 63.58 -39.77
C ASP A 200 -20.84 62.61 -40.29
N TYR A 201 -19.82 63.15 -40.96
CA TYR A 201 -18.60 62.41 -41.27
C TYR A 201 -17.89 61.98 -39.97
N ILE A 202 -17.25 60.82 -40.03
CA ILE A 202 -16.40 60.33 -38.95
C ILE A 202 -15.08 61.11 -38.99
N ASP A 203 -14.67 61.70 -37.87
CA ASP A 203 -13.39 62.41 -37.69
C ASP A 203 -12.16 61.47 -37.75
#